data_AF-A0A6N4AJ17-F1
#
_entry.id   AF-A0A6N4AJ17-F1
#
_cell.length_a   1.000
_cell.length_b   1.000
_cell.length_c   1.000
_cell.angle_alpha   90.00
_cell.angle_beta   90.00
_cell.angle_gamma   90.00
#
_symmetry.space_group_name_H-M   'P 1'
#
loop_
_entity.id
_entity.type
_entity.pdbx_description
1 polymer ?
#
loop_
_entity_poly.entity_id
_entity_poly.type
_entity_poly.pdbx_seq_one_letter_code
_entity_poly.pdbx_strand_id
1 'polypeptide(L)'
;MQKENLKSSNAPESGPVSVLYVDGNRLGISDRSLRDAIGLIWSESKTPFTSVPLKIFFSKKLLFADKNVFLAYQKNELNYDQLILAVECDNLYRNKKEVFGEGVSVEIGSLWKLKGQTLYLVDDDQEVMSELDENVFELI
;
A
#
# COMPACT_ATOMS: atom_id res chain seq x y z
N MET A 1 -35.62 -0.19 22.69
CA MET A 1 -34.20 -0.14 22.30
C MET A 1 -33.91 -1.32 21.39
N GLN A 2 -33.88 -1.08 20.08
CA GLN A 2 -33.43 -2.07 19.10
C GLN A 2 -31.90 -2.09 19.12
N LYS A 3 -31.30 -3.26 19.30
CA LYS A 3 -29.87 -3.45 19.08
C LYS A 3 -29.67 -3.50 17.57
N GLU A 4 -29.11 -2.44 17.00
CA GLU A 4 -28.65 -2.45 15.63
C GLU A 4 -27.50 -3.47 15.52
N ASN A 5 -27.77 -4.58 14.84
CA ASN A 5 -26.73 -5.47 14.35
C ASN A 5 -25.89 -4.66 13.34
N LEU A 6 -24.72 -4.20 13.76
CA LEU A 6 -23.67 -3.81 12.82
C LEU A 6 -23.38 -5.06 11.99
N LYS A 7 -23.83 -5.06 10.73
CA LYS A 7 -23.37 -6.02 9.73
C LYS A 7 -21.87 -5.83 9.61
N SER A 8 -21.11 -6.76 10.17
CA SER A 8 -19.72 -6.93 9.83
C SER A 8 -19.66 -7.10 8.30
N SER A 9 -18.98 -6.17 7.65
CA SER A 9 -18.72 -6.19 6.21
C SER A 9 -18.03 -7.52 5.89
N ASN A 10 -18.71 -8.44 5.20
CA ASN A 10 -18.10 -9.65 4.65
C ASN A 10 -17.27 -9.25 3.43
N ALA A 11 -16.12 -8.62 3.67
CA ALA A 11 -15.13 -8.40 2.64
C ALA A 11 -14.51 -9.74 2.20
N PRO A 12 -14.07 -9.88 0.94
CA PRO A 12 -13.37 -11.08 0.51
C PRO A 12 -12.00 -11.12 1.21
N GLU A 13 -11.88 -11.94 2.25
CA GLU A 13 -10.58 -12.22 2.88
C GLU A 13 -9.73 -13.19 2.02
N SER A 14 -10.30 -13.75 0.95
CA SER A 14 -9.64 -14.71 0.06
C SER A 14 -9.71 -14.27 -1.39
N GLY A 15 -8.64 -14.55 -2.12
CA GLY A 15 -8.48 -14.18 -3.52
C GLY A 15 -7.01 -14.19 -3.93
N PRO A 16 -6.70 -14.13 -5.23
CA PRO A 16 -5.33 -14.04 -5.70
C PRO A 16 -4.69 -12.74 -5.20
N VAL A 17 -3.49 -12.86 -4.65
CA VAL A 17 -2.63 -11.73 -4.28
C VAL A 17 -1.48 -11.68 -5.27
N SER A 18 -1.21 -10.50 -5.83
CA SER A 18 -0.03 -10.26 -6.66
C SER A 18 0.79 -9.14 -6.06
N VAL A 19 2.11 -9.32 -6.00
CA VAL A 19 3.03 -8.37 -5.38
C VAL A 19 4.07 -7.95 -6.41
N LEU A 20 4.27 -6.65 -6.57
CA LEU A 20 5.39 -6.08 -7.32
C LEU A 20 6.44 -5.57 -6.34
N TYR A 21 7.68 -5.96 -6.57
CA TYR A 21 8.84 -5.57 -5.78
C TYR A 21 9.60 -4.42 -6.44
N VAL A 22 10.40 -3.69 -5.65
CA VAL A 22 11.14 -2.49 -6.11
C VAL A 22 12.15 -2.78 -7.25
N ASP A 23 12.60 -4.03 -7.38
CA ASP A 23 13.50 -4.48 -8.44
C ASP A 23 12.75 -4.97 -9.71
N GLY A 24 11.43 -4.86 -9.72
CA GLY A 24 10.56 -5.32 -10.81
C GLY A 24 10.11 -6.78 -10.71
N ASN A 25 10.60 -7.55 -9.73
CA ASN A 25 10.15 -8.91 -9.50
C ASN A 25 8.67 -8.96 -9.12
N ARG A 26 8.01 -10.06 -9.48
CA ARG A 26 6.58 -10.28 -9.21
C ARG A 26 6.35 -11.60 -8.50
N LEU A 27 5.53 -11.57 -7.45
CA LEU A 27 5.06 -12.76 -6.73
C LEU A 27 3.56 -12.91 -6.88
N GLY A 28 3.10 -14.05 -7.39
CA GLY A 28 1.69 -14.43 -7.35
C GLY A 28 1.44 -15.44 -6.22
N ILE A 29 0.40 -15.20 -5.42
CA ILE A 29 -0.05 -16.09 -4.35
C ILE A 29 -1.52 -16.40 -4.59
N SER A 30 -1.81 -17.66 -4.93
CA SER A 30 -3.18 -18.17 -5.07
C SER A 30 -3.61 -18.96 -3.83
N ASP A 31 -4.92 -19.18 -3.72
CA ASP A 31 -5.52 -20.14 -2.77
C ASP A 31 -5.22 -19.87 -1.29
N ARG A 32 -5.06 -18.58 -0.93
CA ARG A 32 -4.80 -18.14 0.44
C ARG A 32 -5.63 -16.91 0.80
N SER A 33 -5.81 -16.70 2.10
CA SER A 33 -6.33 -15.42 2.58
C SER A 33 -5.29 -14.30 2.38
N LEU A 34 -5.73 -13.05 2.29
CA LEU A 34 -4.83 -11.90 2.27
C LEU A 34 -3.91 -11.92 3.50
N ARG A 35 -4.46 -12.28 4.67
CA ARG A 35 -3.73 -12.41 5.93
C ARG A 35 -2.59 -13.43 5.86
N ASP A 36 -2.86 -14.59 5.29
CA ASP A 36 -1.84 -15.63 5.11
C ASP A 36 -0.80 -15.22 4.07
N ALA A 37 -1.22 -14.54 2.99
CA ALA A 37 -0.32 -14.02 1.97
C ALA A 37 0.68 -13.01 2.56
N ILE A 38 0.22 -12.09 3.42
CA ILE A 38 1.09 -11.14 4.16
C ILE A 38 2.16 -11.89 4.95
N GLY A 39 1.76 -12.98 5.63
CA GLY A 39 2.70 -13.82 6.37
C GLY A 39 3.77 -14.46 5.49
N LEU A 40 3.52 -14.69 4.19
CA LEU A 40 4.52 -15.17 3.24
C LEU A 40 5.41 -14.03 2.73
N ILE A 41 4.80 -12.89 2.37
CA ILE A 41 5.49 -11.73 1.77
C ILE A 41 6.61 -11.22 2.68
N TRP A 42 6.35 -11.15 3.99
CA TRP A 42 7.31 -10.64 4.97
C TRP A 42 8.00 -11.72 5.81
N SER A 43 7.87 -13.00 5.45
CA SER A 43 8.62 -14.08 6.10
C SER A 43 9.95 -14.30 5.39
N GLU A 44 11.05 -13.98 6.07
CA GLU A 44 12.42 -14.13 5.55
C GLU A 44 12.74 -15.56 5.06
N SER A 45 12.11 -16.57 5.65
CA SER A 45 12.31 -17.97 5.28
C SER A 45 11.38 -18.48 4.17
N LYS A 46 10.40 -17.68 3.73
CA LYS A 46 9.37 -18.10 2.78
C LYS A 46 9.23 -17.21 1.56
N THR A 47 9.65 -15.94 1.64
CA THR A 47 9.69 -15.05 0.47
C THR A 47 10.89 -15.40 -0.43
N PRO A 48 10.68 -15.60 -1.74
CA PRO A 48 11.76 -15.90 -2.67
C PRO A 48 12.59 -14.64 -3.02
N PHE A 49 12.15 -13.45 -2.61
CA PHE A 49 12.76 -12.18 -2.94
C PHE A 49 13.25 -11.46 -1.69
N THR A 50 14.47 -10.92 -1.74
CA THR A 50 15.05 -10.07 -0.68
C THR A 50 14.74 -8.60 -0.87
N SER A 51 14.21 -8.22 -2.03
CA SER A 51 13.82 -6.86 -2.36
C SER A 51 12.55 -6.44 -1.60
N VAL A 52 12.33 -5.13 -1.52
CA VAL A 52 11.20 -4.56 -0.77
C VAL A 52 9.92 -4.65 -1.63
N PRO A 53 8.82 -5.21 -1.09
CA PRO A 53 7.50 -5.12 -1.72
C PRO A 53 7.09 -3.67 -1.90
N LEU A 54 6.54 -3.32 -3.06
CA LEU A 54 6.12 -1.96 -3.38
C LEU A 54 4.60 -1.85 -3.56
N LYS A 55 4.03 -2.75 -4.37
CA LYS A 55 2.60 -2.79 -4.69
C LYS A 55 2.02 -4.15 -4.37
N ILE A 56 0.82 -4.17 -3.79
CA ILE A 56 0.01 -5.38 -3.61
C ILE A 56 -1.30 -5.18 -4.36
N PHE A 57 -1.60 -6.09 -5.28
CA PHE A 57 -2.88 -6.16 -5.95
C PHE A 57 -3.72 -7.25 -5.28
N PHE A 58 -4.88 -6.87 -4.78
CA PHE A 58 -5.82 -7.79 -4.15
C PHE A 58 -7.25 -7.32 -4.41
N SER A 59 -8.14 -8.24 -4.82
CA SER A 59 -9.56 -7.92 -5.04
C SER A 59 -9.81 -6.68 -5.91
N LYS A 60 -9.02 -6.53 -7.00
CA LYS A 60 -9.01 -5.39 -7.94
C LYS A 60 -8.56 -4.04 -7.34
N LYS A 61 -8.11 -4.02 -6.09
CA LYS A 61 -7.51 -2.85 -5.46
C LYS A 61 -6.00 -2.87 -5.63
N LEU A 62 -5.41 -1.69 -5.80
CA LEU A 62 -3.98 -1.47 -5.69
C LEU A 62 -3.68 -0.93 -4.30
N LEU A 63 -2.81 -1.61 -3.58
CA LEU A 63 -2.41 -1.27 -2.23
C LEU A 63 -0.91 -0.96 -2.21
N PHE A 64 -0.52 0.13 -1.57
CA PHE A 64 0.87 0.40 -1.23
C PHE A 64 1.34 -0.61 -0.18
N ALA A 65 2.47 -1.29 -0.40
CA ALA A 65 2.95 -2.36 0.46
C ALA A 65 3.61 -1.86 1.77
N ASP A 66 2.85 -1.12 2.57
CA ASP A 66 3.27 -0.64 3.88
C ASP A 66 3.42 -1.79 4.88
N LYS A 67 4.67 -2.16 5.17
CA LYS A 67 4.97 -3.29 6.05
C LYS A 67 4.29 -3.17 7.42
N ASN A 68 4.30 -1.99 8.02
CA ASN A 68 3.80 -1.82 9.38
C ASN A 68 2.28 -1.98 9.42
N VAL A 69 1.57 -1.35 8.47
CA VAL A 69 0.12 -1.47 8.37
C VAL A 69 -0.31 -2.91 8.05
N PHE A 70 0.37 -3.59 7.14
CA PHE A 70 0.05 -4.98 6.81
C PHE A 70 0.33 -5.95 7.96
N LEU A 71 1.40 -5.75 8.72
CA LEU A 71 1.68 -6.56 9.93
C LEU A 71 0.68 -6.29 11.05
N ALA A 72 0.23 -5.04 11.22
CA ALA A 72 -0.84 -4.69 12.17
C ALA A 72 -2.16 -5.37 11.78
N TYR A 73 -2.52 -5.34 10.48
CA TYR A 73 -3.65 -6.12 9.97
C TYR A 73 -3.45 -7.60 10.29
N GLN A 74 -2.30 -8.20 9.97
CA GLN A 74 -2.02 -9.62 10.21
C GLN A 74 -2.25 -10.05 11.67
N LYS A 75 -1.86 -9.20 12.62
CA LYS A 75 -2.04 -9.41 14.07
C LYS A 75 -3.45 -9.17 14.60
N ASN A 76 -4.40 -8.79 13.74
CA ASN A 76 -5.76 -8.35 14.09
C ASN A 76 -5.83 -7.04 14.87
N GLU A 77 -4.80 -6.19 14.76
CA GLU A 77 -4.82 -4.83 15.31
C GLU A 77 -5.63 -3.88 14.40
N LEU A 78 -5.70 -4.21 13.11
CA LEU A 78 -6.57 -3.57 12.12
C LEU A 78 -7.54 -4.58 11.53
N ASN A 79 -8.77 -4.14 11.26
CA ASN A 79 -9.71 -4.88 10.41
C ASN A 79 -9.48 -4.58 8.92
N TYR A 80 -10.20 -5.27 8.03
CA TYR A 80 -10.02 -5.12 6.59
C TYR A 80 -10.34 -3.69 6.10
N ASP A 81 -11.43 -3.08 6.55
CA ASP A 81 -11.82 -1.74 6.11
C ASP A 81 -10.77 -0.69 6.53
N GLN A 82 -10.20 -0.84 7.73
CA GLN A 82 -9.10 0.01 8.22
C GLN A 82 -7.81 -0.20 7.42
N LEU A 83 -7.46 -1.45 7.09
CA LEU A 83 -6.34 -1.76 6.21
C LEU A 83 -6.53 -1.03 4.87
N ILE A 84 -7.67 -1.24 4.22
CA ILE A 84 -7.96 -0.65 2.90
C ILE A 84 -7.88 0.88 2.95
N LEU A 85 -8.46 1.52 3.96
CA LEU A 85 -8.39 2.98 4.13
C LEU A 85 -6.94 3.50 4.19
N ALA A 86 -6.07 2.76 4.89
CA ALA A 86 -4.68 3.13 5.08
C ALA A 86 -3.82 2.94 3.82
N VAL A 87 -3.95 1.80 3.13
CA VAL A 87 -2.99 1.41 2.07
C VAL A 87 -3.52 1.47 0.64
N GLU A 88 -4.83 1.54 0.41
CA GLU A 88 -5.35 1.66 -0.95
C GLU A 88 -4.87 2.94 -1.62
N CYS A 89 -4.48 2.85 -2.90
CA CYS A 89 -4.08 3.98 -3.71
C CYS A 89 -4.41 3.71 -5.18
N ASP A 90 -4.59 4.77 -5.95
CA ASP A 90 -4.87 4.66 -7.39
C ASP A 90 -3.60 4.32 -8.17
N ASN A 91 -2.46 4.86 -7.74
CA ASN A 91 -1.14 4.56 -8.28
C ASN A 91 -0.01 5.00 -7.32
N LEU A 92 1.22 4.61 -7.65
CA LEU A 92 2.43 5.07 -6.99
C LEU A 92 3.31 5.83 -7.96
N TYR A 93 3.92 6.90 -7.46
CA TYR A 93 4.79 7.78 -8.23
C TYR A 93 6.11 8.02 -7.51
N ARG A 94 7.14 8.36 -8.28
CA ARG A 94 8.39 8.93 -7.76
C ARG A 94 8.55 10.34 -8.29
N ASN A 95 9.05 11.25 -7.47
CA ASN A 95 9.43 12.57 -7.96
C ASN A 95 10.82 12.50 -8.62
N LYS A 96 10.91 13.01 -9.85
CA LYS A 96 12.14 13.19 -10.64
C LYS A 96 12.87 14.48 -10.29
N LYS A 97 12.21 15.38 -9.57
CA LYS A 97 12.72 16.69 -9.14
C LYS A 97 12.40 16.90 -7.67
N GLU A 98 13.16 17.75 -7.00
CA GLU A 98 12.87 18.18 -5.65
C GLU A 98 11.48 18.82 -5.58
N VAL A 99 10.68 18.47 -4.57
CA VAL A 99 9.31 18.97 -4.39
C VAL A 99 9.28 19.82 -3.13
N PHE A 100 8.78 21.04 -3.25
CA PHE A 100 8.59 21.94 -2.11
C PHE A 100 7.12 21.96 -1.74
N GLY A 101 6.80 21.51 -0.53
CA GLY A 101 5.43 21.44 -0.02
C GLY A 101 5.42 21.67 1.48
N GLU A 102 4.44 22.44 1.97
CA GLU A 102 4.20 22.63 3.41
C GLU A 102 5.42 23.11 4.23
N GLY A 103 6.34 23.86 3.58
CA GLY A 103 7.54 24.39 4.21
C GLY A 103 8.70 23.38 4.31
N VAL A 104 8.58 22.22 3.65
CA VAL A 104 9.60 21.18 3.61
C VAL A 104 10.05 20.95 2.17
N SER A 105 11.32 20.58 2.02
CA SER A 105 11.86 20.09 0.76
C SER A 105 11.90 18.56 0.76
N VAL A 106 11.31 17.96 -0.26
CA VAL A 106 11.29 16.51 -0.47
C VAL A 106 12.30 16.15 -1.53
N GLU A 107 13.27 15.31 -1.14
CA GLU A 107 14.36 14.87 -2.01
C GLU A 107 13.86 14.10 -3.24
N ILE A 108 14.67 14.16 -4.31
CA ILE A 108 14.43 13.42 -5.55
C ILE A 108 14.36 11.93 -5.28
N GLY A 109 13.42 11.25 -5.94
CA GLY A 109 13.24 9.81 -5.87
C GLY A 109 12.40 9.34 -4.68
N SER A 110 11.84 10.25 -3.89
CA SER A 110 10.88 9.92 -2.84
C SER A 110 9.60 9.30 -3.43
N LEU A 111 8.94 8.46 -2.64
CA LEU A 111 7.76 7.70 -3.07
C LEU A 111 6.48 8.45 -2.71
N TRP A 112 5.50 8.44 -3.60
CA TRP A 112 4.22 9.12 -3.43
C TRP A 112 3.05 8.18 -3.76
N LYS A 113 1.99 8.22 -2.96
CA LYS A 113 0.72 7.52 -3.17
C LYS A 113 -0.29 8.48 -3.80
N LEU A 114 -0.88 8.12 -4.94
CA LEU A 114 -2.00 8.86 -5.51
C LEU A 114 -3.31 8.39 -4.88
N LYS A 115 -4.14 9.32 -4.39
CA LYS A 115 -5.53 9.09 -4.01
C LYS A 115 -6.41 10.18 -4.63
N GLY A 116 -7.32 9.81 -5.52
CA GLY A 116 -8.10 10.72 -6.34
C GLY A 116 -7.19 11.51 -7.29
N GLN A 117 -7.01 12.80 -7.01
CA GLN A 117 -6.17 13.71 -7.79
C GLN A 117 -4.97 14.25 -6.99
N THR A 118 -4.78 13.76 -5.75
CA THR A 118 -3.76 14.25 -4.83
C THR A 118 -2.70 13.20 -4.58
N LEU A 119 -1.44 13.60 -4.70
CA LEU A 119 -0.28 12.81 -4.29
C LEU A 119 0.01 13.08 -2.82
N TYR A 120 0.22 11.99 -2.08
CA TYR A 120 0.61 12.00 -0.68
C TYR A 120 2.00 11.38 -0.57
N LEU A 121 2.94 12.11 0.03
CA LEU A 121 4.28 11.61 0.30
C LEU A 121 4.17 10.36 1.17
N VAL A 122 4.97 9.33 0.83
CA VAL A 122 5.14 8.15 1.68
C VAL A 122 6.28 8.45 2.65
N ASP A 123 5.93 9.07 3.76
CA ASP A 123 6.83 9.38 4.88
C ASP A 123 6.08 9.15 6.20
N ASP A 124 6.79 8.68 7.22
CA ASP A 124 6.23 8.40 8.54
C ASP A 124 6.19 9.65 9.43
N ASP A 125 7.00 10.67 9.11
CA ASP A 125 7.20 11.84 9.96
C ASP A 125 6.36 13.04 9.54
N GLN A 126 5.96 13.12 8.26
CA GLN A 126 5.33 14.31 7.70
C GLN A 126 4.25 13.97 6.67
N GLU A 127 3.12 14.65 6.79
CA GLU A 127 2.09 14.64 5.76
C GLU A 127 2.41 15.75 4.76
N VAL A 128 2.89 15.38 3.57
CA VAL A 128 3.14 16.32 2.47
C VAL A 128 2.26 15.93 1.29
N MET A 129 1.54 16.92 0.75
CA MET A 129 0.65 16.73 -0.40
C MET A 129 1.14 17.52 -1.63
N SER A 130 0.83 16.99 -2.81
CA SER A 130 1.08 17.67 -4.07
C SER A 130 0.03 17.31 -5.13
N GLU A 131 -0.15 18.18 -6.12
CA GLU A 131 -0.90 17.83 -7.33
C GLU A 131 -0.02 17.00 -8.27
N LEU A 132 -0.64 16.14 -9.08
CA LEU A 132 0.09 15.35 -10.06
C LEU A 132 0.57 16.22 -11.24
N ASP A 133 1.87 16.48 -11.30
CA ASP A 133 2.57 17.05 -12.46
C ASP A 133 3.47 15.99 -13.10
N GLU A 134 3.15 15.53 -14.32
CA GLU A 134 3.91 14.50 -15.06
C GLU A 134 5.36 14.93 -15.38
N ASN A 135 5.68 16.23 -15.33
CA ASN A 135 7.05 16.72 -15.47
C ASN A 135 7.88 16.57 -14.19
N VAL A 136 7.20 16.46 -13.04
CA VAL A 136 7.80 16.29 -11.71
C VAL A 136 7.74 14.83 -11.30
N PHE A 137 6.66 14.13 -11.57
CA PHE A 137 6.41 12.76 -11.13
C PHE A 137 6.48 11.77 -12.28
N GLU A 138 6.91 10.55 -11.96
CA GLU A 138 6.84 9.41 -12.87
C GLU A 138 6.11 8.25 -12.21
N LEU A 139 5.31 7.56 -13.01
CA LEU A 139 4.59 6.37 -12.57
C LEU A 139 5.59 5.23 -12.35
N ILE A 140 5.45 4.52 -11.22
CA ILE A 140 6.22 3.31 -10.91
C ILE A 140 5.46 2.06 -11.35
#